data_AF-X1BAQ0-F1
#
_entry.id   AF-X1BAQ0-F1
#
_cell.length_a   1.000
_cell.length_b   1.000
_cell.length_c   1.000
_cell.angle_alpha   90.00
_cell.angle_beta   90.00
_cell.angle_gamma   90.00
#
_symmetry.space_group_name_H-M   'P 1'
#
loop_
_entity.id
_entity.type
_entity.pdbx_description
1 polymer ?
#
loop_
_entity_poly.entity_id
_entity_poly.type
_entity_poly.pdbx_seq_one_letter_code
_entity_poly.pdbx_strand_id
1 'polypeptide(L)'
;LIHNKSSRKTWLSNIHLKAGLRSKEEERINQIKSTFKSLKVTKESKIPCIIIGDFNDDLQKTRKLKPLIENNGFICKSPSYTTCYIEHGRVNKFWKFDHVLLTPDVKIEYINIPKMRIVPDKDNPSDHFMINFLIQM
;
A
#
# COMPACT_ATOMS: atom_id res chain seq x y z
N LEU A 1 -38.11 -0.89 19.90
CA LEU A 1 -37.01 -0.21 19.18
C LEU A 1 -36.03 -1.26 18.68
N ILE A 2 -36.00 -1.52 17.38
CA ILE A 2 -35.00 -2.44 16.79
C ILE A 2 -33.76 -1.60 16.49
N HIS A 3 -32.64 -1.96 17.11
CA HIS A 3 -31.37 -1.26 16.97
C HIS A 3 -30.93 -1.25 15.50
N ASN A 4 -30.75 -0.03 14.97
CA ASN A 4 -30.10 0.23 13.69
C ASN A 4 -28.69 -0.40 13.71
N LYS A 5 -28.49 -1.51 12.99
CA LYS A 5 -27.14 -1.93 12.59
C LYS A 5 -26.64 -0.89 11.59
N SER A 6 -26.00 0.16 12.10
CA SER A 6 -25.32 1.17 11.30
C SER A 6 -24.35 0.45 10.35
N SER A 7 -24.68 0.44 9.05
CA SER A 7 -23.75 -0.02 8.02
C SER A 7 -22.62 1.00 7.93
N ARG A 8 -21.48 0.71 8.56
CA ARG A 8 -20.28 1.51 8.36
C ARG A 8 -19.80 1.29 6.93
N LYS A 9 -19.70 2.38 6.17
CA LYS A 9 -19.11 2.37 4.82
C LYS A 9 -17.60 2.52 4.97
N THR A 10 -16.85 1.82 4.12
CA THR A 10 -15.39 1.92 4.03
C THR A 10 -15.02 2.07 2.57
N TRP A 11 -14.07 2.96 2.28
CA TRP A 11 -13.53 3.13 0.94
C TRP A 11 -12.30 2.25 0.79
N LEU A 12 -12.30 1.40 -0.24
CA LEU A 12 -11.15 0.59 -0.60
C LEU A 12 -10.69 0.99 -2.00
N SER A 13 -9.42 1.35 -2.14
CA SER A 13 -8.80 1.67 -3.41
C SER A 13 -7.57 0.78 -3.62
N ASN A 14 -7.42 0.25 -4.83
CA ASN A 14 -6.21 -0.43 -5.25
C ASN A 14 -5.42 0.47 -6.20
N ILE A 15 -4.12 0.59 -6.00
CA ILE A 15 -3.23 1.40 -6.84
C ILE A 15 -2.06 0.58 -7.37
N HIS A 16 -1.53 1.03 -8.49
CA HIS A 16 -0.25 0.57 -9.03
C HIS A 16 0.48 1.81 -9.56
N LEU A 17 1.46 2.30 -8.81
CA LEU A 17 2.20 3.51 -9.16
C LEU A 17 3.31 3.22 -10.17
N LYS A 18 3.81 4.26 -10.83
CA LYS A 18 4.81 4.14 -11.88
C LYS A 18 6.11 3.47 -11.38
N ALA A 19 6.43 2.32 -12.00
CA ALA A 19 7.71 1.64 -11.85
C ALA A 19 8.89 2.50 -12.34
N GLY A 20 10.04 2.38 -11.68
CA GLY A 20 11.28 3.08 -12.09
C GLY A 20 12.07 3.74 -10.97
N LEU A 21 12.02 3.20 -9.73
CA LEU A 21 12.77 3.68 -8.56
C LEU A 21 12.86 5.22 -8.51
N ARG A 22 14.04 5.80 -8.27
CA ARG A 22 14.22 7.26 -8.16
C ARG A 22 13.89 8.03 -9.44
N SER A 23 14.08 7.43 -10.62
CA SER A 23 13.87 8.12 -11.90
C SER A 23 12.41 8.50 -12.17
N LYS A 24 11.47 7.89 -11.43
CA LYS A 24 10.02 8.08 -11.58
C LYS A 24 9.33 8.59 -10.31
N GLU A 25 10.09 9.11 -9.35
CA GLU A 25 9.55 9.60 -8.07
C GLU A 25 8.50 10.71 -8.25
N GLU A 26 8.76 11.71 -9.11
CA GLU A 26 7.82 12.80 -9.37
C GLU A 26 6.51 12.33 -10.05
N GLU A 27 6.60 11.34 -10.95
CA GLU A 27 5.41 10.73 -11.57
C GLU A 27 4.55 10.03 -10.51
N ARG A 28 5.17 9.27 -9.60
CA ARG A 28 4.46 8.63 -8.48
C ARG A 28 3.83 9.64 -7.53
N ILE A 29 4.52 10.74 -7.24
CA ILE A 29 3.99 11.85 -6.42
C ILE A 29 2.73 12.45 -7.06
N ASN A 30 2.74 12.65 -8.38
CA ASN A 30 1.57 13.18 -9.08
C ASN A 30 0.40 12.19 -9.11
N GLN A 31 0.68 10.89 -9.28
CA GLN A 31 -0.32 9.84 -9.23
C GLN A 31 -0.98 9.72 -7.85
N ILE A 32 -0.21 9.78 -6.76
CA ILE A 32 -0.77 9.69 -5.40
C ILE A 32 -1.59 10.94 -5.05
N LYS A 33 -1.13 12.15 -5.47
CA LYS A 33 -1.94 13.38 -5.33
C LYS A 33 -3.27 13.28 -6.08
N SER A 34 -3.24 12.77 -7.30
CA SER A 34 -4.45 12.55 -8.11
C SER A 34 -5.40 11.56 -7.45
N THR A 35 -4.85 10.51 -6.84
CA THR A 35 -5.61 9.51 -6.07
C THR A 35 -6.31 10.16 -4.87
N PHE A 36 -5.58 10.93 -4.04
CA PHE A 36 -6.17 11.62 -2.89
C PHE A 36 -7.27 12.61 -3.30
N LYS A 37 -7.05 13.37 -4.39
CA LYS A 37 -8.08 14.26 -4.95
C LYS A 37 -9.33 13.49 -5.38
N SER A 38 -9.15 12.37 -6.06
CA SER A 38 -10.26 11.55 -6.58
C SER A 38 -11.06 10.89 -5.47
N LEU A 39 -10.38 10.45 -4.40
CA LEU A 39 -11.05 9.82 -3.27
C LEU A 39 -11.86 10.83 -2.43
N LYS A 40 -11.76 12.14 -2.71
CA LYS A 40 -12.30 13.22 -1.86
C LYS A 40 -11.94 13.02 -0.38
N VAL A 41 -10.84 12.33 -0.11
CA VAL A 41 -10.35 12.09 1.24
C VAL A 41 -9.66 13.37 1.66
N THR A 42 -10.46 14.28 2.19
CA THR A 42 -9.97 15.39 2.97
C THR A 42 -9.82 14.91 4.42
N LYS A 43 -9.07 15.65 5.24
CA LYS A 43 -9.06 15.45 6.70
C LYS A 43 -10.46 15.50 7.33
N GLU A 44 -11.46 15.98 6.60
CA GLU A 44 -12.86 16.15 7.02
C GLU A 44 -13.75 14.96 6.65
N SER A 45 -13.29 14.05 5.77
CA SER A 45 -14.04 12.84 5.44
C SER A 45 -14.08 11.92 6.66
N LYS A 46 -15.28 11.65 7.18
CA LYS A 46 -15.51 10.72 8.30
C LYS A 46 -15.60 9.25 7.85
N ILE A 47 -15.36 8.96 6.57
CA ILE A 47 -15.47 7.60 6.04
C ILE A 47 -14.09 6.95 6.07
N PRO A 48 -13.92 5.82 6.78
CA PRO A 48 -12.65 5.11 6.81
C PRO A 48 -12.20 4.75 5.39
N CYS A 49 -10.92 4.96 5.10
CA CYS A 49 -10.34 4.72 3.79
C CYS A 49 -9.08 3.86 3.89
N ILE A 50 -9.00 2.90 2.96
CA ILE A 50 -7.91 1.95 2.80
C ILE A 50 -7.43 2.07 1.35
N ILE A 51 -6.15 2.36 1.15
CA ILE A 51 -5.50 2.35 -0.15
C ILE A 51 -4.42 1.27 -0.13
N ILE A 52 -4.49 0.31 -1.03
CA ILE A 52 -3.55 -0.81 -1.12
C ILE A 52 -2.95 -0.93 -2.51
N GLY A 53 -1.83 -1.64 -2.60
CA GLY A 53 -1.27 -2.09 -3.88
C GLY A 53 0.21 -1.79 -4.00
N ASP A 54 0.69 -1.81 -5.24
CA ASP A 54 2.09 -1.63 -5.59
C ASP A 54 2.43 -0.14 -5.74
N PHE A 55 3.18 0.41 -4.79
CA PHE A 55 3.64 1.79 -4.84
C PHE A 55 4.92 1.95 -5.65
N ASN A 56 5.57 0.87 -6.09
CA ASN A 56 6.86 0.88 -6.76
C ASN A 56 7.92 1.72 -6.01
N ASP A 57 7.78 1.80 -4.69
CA ASP A 57 8.59 2.63 -3.81
C ASP A 57 8.63 2.03 -2.41
N ASP A 58 9.77 2.11 -1.71
CA ASP A 58 9.87 1.72 -0.30
C ASP A 58 9.50 2.91 0.56
N LEU A 59 8.21 3.00 0.90
CA LEU A 59 7.67 4.12 1.66
C LEU A 59 8.31 4.28 3.06
N GLN A 60 9.00 3.26 3.59
CA GLN A 60 9.71 3.39 4.86
C GLN A 60 11.03 4.16 4.71
N LYS A 61 11.62 4.18 3.52
CA LYS A 61 12.92 4.82 3.23
C LYS A 61 12.78 6.12 2.44
N THR A 62 11.66 6.33 1.76
CA THR A 62 11.47 7.46 0.86
C THR A 62 11.16 8.75 1.60
N ARG A 63 11.83 9.83 1.17
CA ARG A 63 11.75 11.15 1.80
C ARG A 63 10.58 12.02 1.33
N LYS A 64 9.98 11.72 0.17
CA LYS A 64 8.92 12.56 -0.42
C LYS A 64 7.51 11.98 -0.30
N LEU A 65 7.30 10.73 -0.73
CA LEU A 65 5.97 10.13 -0.71
C LEU A 65 5.42 9.94 0.70
N LYS A 66 6.23 9.47 1.65
CA LYS A 66 5.74 9.23 3.02
C LYS A 66 5.24 10.51 3.71
N PRO A 67 5.99 11.63 3.75
CA PRO A 67 5.45 12.87 4.31
C PRO A 67 4.21 13.37 3.57
N LEU A 68 4.13 13.21 2.24
CA LEU A 68 2.94 13.57 1.49
C LEU A 68 1.72 12.74 1.93
N ILE A 69 1.87 11.44 2.10
CA ILE A 69 0.83 10.52 2.58
C ILE A 69 0.37 10.94 4.00
N GLU A 70 1.32 11.14 4.92
CA GLU A 70 1.04 11.51 6.31
C GLU A 70 0.37 12.88 6.42
N ASN A 71 0.80 13.86 5.62
CA ASN A 71 0.19 15.20 5.57
C ASN A 71 -1.26 15.18 5.08
N ASN A 72 -1.64 14.17 4.28
CA ASN A 72 -3.02 13.93 3.84
C ASN A 72 -3.83 13.08 4.84
N GLY A 73 -3.29 12.81 6.03
CA GLY A 73 -4.01 12.14 7.11
C GLY A 73 -3.99 10.61 7.04
N PHE A 74 -3.15 10.03 6.20
CA PHE A 74 -3.01 8.58 6.10
C PHE A 74 -1.85 8.06 6.95
N ILE A 75 -2.04 6.90 7.55
CA ILE A 75 -1.00 6.08 8.18
C ILE A 75 -0.52 5.07 7.15
N CYS A 76 0.79 5.02 6.92
CA CYS A 76 1.41 3.97 6.11
C CYS A 76 1.71 2.73 6.97
N LYS A 77 1.13 1.59 6.60
CA LYS A 77 1.46 0.26 7.13
C LYS A 77 2.08 -0.57 6.03
N SER A 78 3.35 -0.90 6.20
CA SER A 78 4.07 -1.80 5.30
C SER A 78 4.19 -3.19 5.94
N PRO A 79 4.15 -4.28 5.17
CA PRO A 79 4.49 -5.59 5.70
C PRO A 79 5.93 -5.58 6.25
N SER A 80 6.22 -6.48 7.20
CA SER A 80 7.57 -6.64 7.75
C SER A 80 8.55 -7.22 6.73
N TYR A 81 8.05 -8.01 5.78
CA TYR A 81 8.79 -8.67 4.72
C TYR A 81 8.85 -7.84 3.42
N THR A 82 9.77 -8.19 2.51
CA THR A 82 9.83 -7.63 1.15
C THR A 82 8.82 -8.32 0.25
N THR A 83 8.21 -7.55 -0.64
CA THR A 83 7.03 -7.95 -1.40
C THR A 83 7.34 -8.17 -2.87
N CYS A 84 8.50 -7.76 -3.36
CA CYS A 84 8.91 -7.88 -4.76
C CYS A 84 10.33 -8.45 -4.85
N TYR A 85 10.54 -9.39 -5.76
CA TYR A 85 11.85 -9.87 -6.16
C TYR A 85 12.19 -9.34 -7.54
N ILE A 86 13.38 -8.78 -7.70
CA ILE A 86 13.89 -8.33 -8.99
C ILE A 86 15.26 -8.94 -9.20
N GLU A 87 15.40 -9.65 -10.32
CA GLU A 87 16.68 -10.08 -10.84
C GLU A 87 17.21 -9.01 -11.81
N HIS A 88 18.39 -8.47 -11.52
CA HIS A 88 19.06 -7.54 -12.42
C HIS A 88 20.50 -8.01 -12.67
N GLY A 89 20.71 -8.62 -13.84
CA GLY A 89 21.97 -9.29 -14.16
C GLY A 89 22.16 -10.54 -13.30
N ARG A 90 23.22 -10.58 -12.49
CA ARG A 90 23.51 -11.68 -11.54
C ARG A 90 23.20 -11.33 -10.08
N VAL A 91 22.42 -10.27 -9.85
CA VAL A 91 22.11 -9.78 -8.51
C VAL A 91 20.63 -9.92 -8.24
N ASN A 92 20.33 -10.66 -7.17
CA ASN A 92 18.99 -10.88 -6.65
C ASN A 92 18.68 -9.80 -5.63
N LYS A 93 17.63 -9.00 -5.87
CA LYS A 93 17.21 -7.95 -4.93
C LYS A 93 15.77 -8.15 -4.51
N PHE A 94 15.54 -7.89 -3.24
CA PHE A 94 14.20 -7.87 -2.66
C PHE A 94 13.82 -6.46 -2.27
N TRP A 95 12.63 -6.04 -2.67
CA TRP A 95 12.08 -4.72 -2.44
C TRP A 95 10.75 -4.79 -1.72
N LYS A 96 10.44 -3.74 -0.98
CA LYS A 96 9.14 -3.57 -0.33
C LYS A 96 8.43 -2.46 -1.08
N PHE A 97 7.59 -2.84 -2.02
CA PHE A 97 6.84 -1.90 -2.87
C PHE A 97 5.35 -1.92 -2.58
N ASP A 98 4.85 -3.02 -2.03
CA ASP A 98 3.45 -3.17 -1.72
C ASP A 98 3.17 -2.68 -0.30
N HIS A 99 2.22 -1.77 -0.19
CA HIS A 99 1.90 -1.06 1.05
C HIS A 99 0.39 -0.92 1.24
N VAL A 100 0.01 -0.63 2.49
CA VAL A 100 -1.36 -0.30 2.87
C VAL A 100 -1.37 1.07 3.53
N LEU A 101 -2.14 2.01 2.99
CA LEU A 101 -2.42 3.31 3.59
C LEU A 101 -3.80 3.29 4.22
N LEU A 102 -3.91 3.83 5.42
CA LEU A 102 -5.11 3.77 6.25
C LEU A 102 -5.46 5.13 6.81
N THR A 103 -6.75 5.45 6.91
CA THR A 103 -7.18 6.52 7.82
C THR A 103 -6.93 6.10 9.28
N PRO A 104 -6.77 7.04 10.23
CA PRO A 104 -6.31 6.73 11.59
C PRO A 104 -7.22 5.81 12.41
N ASP A 105 -8.51 5.73 12.03
CA ASP A 105 -9.54 4.90 12.65
C ASP A 105 -9.50 3.43 12.19
N VAL A 106 -8.79 3.12 11.10
CA VAL A 106 -8.65 1.76 10.58
C VAL A 106 -7.40 1.09 11.13
N LYS A 107 -7.56 -0.12 11.64
CA LYS A 107 -6.44 -1.00 12.02
C LYS A 107 -6.40 -2.21 11.10
N ILE A 108 -5.19 -2.72 10.85
CA ILE A 108 -4.99 -3.96 10.12
C ILE A 108 -4.00 -4.87 10.83
N GLU A 109 -4.12 -6.16 10.56
CA GLU A 109 -3.20 -7.21 11.00
C GLU A 109 -2.81 -8.09 9.81
N TYR A 110 -1.51 -8.27 9.54
CA TYR A 110 -1.04 -9.14 8.46
C TYR A 110 -1.11 -10.61 8.90
N ILE A 111 -1.73 -11.47 8.09
CA ILE A 111 -2.04 -12.86 8.48
C ILE A 111 -1.15 -13.92 7.82
N ASN A 112 -0.72 -13.69 6.58
CA ASN A 112 0.09 -14.65 5.83
C ASN A 112 1.38 -13.96 5.38
N ILE A 113 2.43 -14.09 6.20
CA ILE A 113 3.77 -13.60 5.86
C ILE A 113 4.47 -14.69 5.05
N PRO A 114 4.68 -14.50 3.73
CA PRO A 114 5.35 -15.47 2.89
C PRO A 114 6.82 -15.60 3.27
N LYS A 115 7.36 -16.82 3.12
CA LYS A 115 8.80 -17.04 3.23
C LYS A 115 9.49 -16.43 2.01
N MET A 116 10.39 -15.47 2.23
CA MET A 116 11.16 -14.84 1.15
C MET A 116 11.97 -15.89 0.40
N ARG A 117 11.85 -15.89 -0.93
CA ARG A 117 12.53 -16.81 -1.86
C ARG A 117 12.58 -16.21 -3.26
N ILE A 118 13.26 -16.85 -4.19
CA ILE A 118 13.26 -16.40 -5.59
C ILE A 118 11.86 -16.65 -6.17
N VAL A 119 11.32 -15.65 -6.86
CA VAL A 119 10.04 -15.66 -7.59
C VAL A 119 10.23 -14.91 -8.91
N PRO A 120 9.46 -15.16 -9.97
CA PRO A 120 8.39 -16.15 -10.06
C PRO A 120 8.88 -17.59 -10.00
N ASP A 121 8.03 -18.50 -9.53
CA ASP A 121 8.24 -19.95 -9.59
C ASP A 121 6.91 -20.70 -9.78
N LYS A 122 6.94 -22.04 -9.68
CA LYS A 122 5.75 -22.88 -9.87
C LYS A 122 4.59 -22.56 -8.93
N ASP A 123 4.87 -22.07 -7.73
CA ASP A 123 3.87 -21.83 -6.68
C ASP A 123 3.49 -20.34 -6.60
N ASN A 124 4.29 -19.44 -7.19
CA ASN A 124 4.06 -18.00 -7.23
C ASN A 124 4.48 -17.43 -8.61
N PRO A 125 3.54 -17.27 -9.56
CA PRO A 125 3.87 -16.85 -10.93
C PRO A 125 4.17 -15.36 -11.08
N SER A 126 4.01 -14.57 -10.01
CA SER A 126 4.38 -13.15 -9.97
C SER A 126 5.78 -12.97 -9.39
N ASP A 127 6.47 -11.91 -9.78
CA ASP A 127 7.65 -11.39 -9.11
C ASP A 127 7.32 -10.71 -7.76
N HIS A 128 6.03 -10.53 -7.45
CA HIS A 128 5.55 -10.07 -6.16
C HIS A 128 4.98 -11.21 -5.31
N PHE A 129 5.13 -11.07 -4.00
CA PHE A 129 4.49 -11.89 -2.99
C PHE A 129 3.14 -11.30 -2.58
N MET A 130 2.14 -12.17 -2.44
CA MET A 130 0.82 -11.76 -1.96
C MET A 130 0.88 -11.13 -0.57
N ILE A 131 0.16 -10.02 -0.40
CA ILE A 131 -0.14 -9.44 0.92
C ILE A 131 -1.53 -9.86 1.35
N ASN A 132 -1.64 -10.43 2.55
CA ASN A 132 -2.92 -10.71 3.20
C ASN A 132 -2.99 -10.02 4.55
N PHE A 133 -4.10 -9.33 4.83
CA PHE A 133 -4.36 -8.71 6.11
C PHE A 133 -5.84 -8.76 6.47
N LEU A 134 -6.12 -8.68 7.77
CA LEU A 134 -7.47 -8.50 8.32
C LEU A 134 -7.67 -7.03 8.68
N ILE A 135 -8.89 -6.54 8.43
CA ILE A 135 -9.31 -5.19 8.80
C ILE A 135 -10.02 -5.29 10.16
N GLN A 136 -9.60 -4.47 11.13
CA GLN A 136 -10.19 -4.36 12.46
C GLN A 136 -10.88 -2.97 12.57
N MET A 137 -12.21 -2.95 12.70
CA MET A 137 -13.06 -1.74 12.75
C MET A 137 -14.05 -1.77 13.92
#